data_AF-C5KQG9-F1
#
_entry.id   AF-C5KQG9-F1
#
_cell.length_a   1.000
_cell.length_b   1.000
_cell.length_c   1.000
_cell.angle_alpha   90.00
_cell.angle_beta   90.00
_cell.angle_gamma   90.00
#
_symmetry.space_group_name_H-M   'P 1'
#
loop_
_entity.id
_entity.type
_entity.pdbx_description
1 polymer ?
#
loop_
_entity_poly.entity_id
_entity_poly.type
_entity_poly.pdbx_seq_one_letter_code
_entity_poly.pdbx_strand_id
1 'polypeptide(L)' 'IPISVQPGDKVIIPEFGGMNLKLDGEDFQVFRDDDIVGKIVSQQATSTEE' A
#
# COMPACT_ATOMS: atom_id res chain seq x y z
N ILE A 1 -7.29 -13.65 -11.55
CA ILE A 1 -8.03 -12.42 -11.20
C ILE A 1 -7.02 -11.29 -11.33
N PRO A 2 -7.34 -10.18 -12.02
CA PRO A 2 -6.40 -9.07 -12.13
C PRO A 2 -6.18 -8.41 -10.76
N ILE A 3 -4.96 -7.96 -10.50
CA ILE A 3 -4.61 -7.23 -9.28
C ILE A 3 -5.31 -5.86 -9.25
N SER A 4 -5.86 -5.47 -8.10
CA SER A 4 -6.58 -4.20 -7.93
C SER A 4 -5.68 -2.98 -7.70
N VAL A 5 -4.36 -3.20 -7.68
CA VAL A 5 -3.33 -2.19 -7.39
C VAL A 5 -2.36 -2.03 -8.55
N GLN A 6 -1.87 -0.81 -8.73
CA GLN A 6 -0.91 -0.42 -9.75
C GLN A 6 0.34 0.20 -9.11
N PRO A 7 1.50 0.16 -9.79
CA PRO A 7 2.71 0.83 -9.29
C PRO A 7 2.46 2.31 -9.02
N GLY A 8 2.83 2.79 -7.82
CA GLY A 8 2.61 4.17 -7.38
C GLY A 8 1.34 4.39 -6.55
N ASP A 9 0.45 3.40 -6.47
CA ASP A 9 -0.69 3.46 -5.56
C ASP A 9 -0.23 3.43 -4.11
N LYS A 10 -0.78 4.33 -3.30
CA LYS A 10 -0.62 4.28 -1.84
C LYS A 10 -1.72 3.38 -1.28
N VAL A 11 -1.31 2.35 -0.55
CA VAL A 11 -2.22 1.35 0.01
C VAL A 11 -2.03 1.23 1.52
N ILE A 12 -3.09 0.80 2.20
CA ILE A 12 -3.06 0.51 3.62
C ILE A 12 -2.93 -1.00 3.79
N ILE A 13 -1.91 -1.39 4.55
CA ILE A 13 -1.59 -2.76 4.91
C ILE A 13 -1.80 -2.94 6.42
N PRO A 14 -2.24 -4.13 6.86
CA PRO A 14 -2.44 -4.45 8.27
C PRO A 14 -1.10 -4.50 9.03
N GLU A 15 -1.13 -4.33 10.36
CA GLU A 15 0.07 -4.36 11.21
C GLU A 15 0.80 -5.72 11.19
N PHE A 16 0.10 -6.79 10.81
CA PHE A 16 0.64 -8.13 10.73
C PHE A 16 0.36 -8.72 9.35
N GLY A 17 1.41 -9.23 8.71
CA GLY A 17 1.30 -9.89 7.42
C GLY A 17 2.48 -9.58 6.49
N GLY A 18 2.47 -10.26 5.35
CA GLY A 18 3.48 -10.13 4.32
C GLY A 18 4.81 -10.82 4.64
N MET A 19 5.69 -10.83 3.65
CA MET A 19 7.04 -11.39 3.72
C MET A 19 8.06 -10.28 3.51
N ASN A 20 9.08 -10.24 4.36
CA ASN A 20 10.21 -9.35 4.15
C ASN A 20 11.13 -9.92 3.07
N LEU A 21 11.54 -9.07 2.13
CA LEU A 21 12.39 -9.41 1.00
C LEU A 21 13.46 -8.34 0.86
N LYS A 22 14.73 -8.75 0.83
CA LYS A 22 15.84 -7.82 0.61
C LYS A 22 16.27 -7.92 -0.85
N LEU A 23 16.13 -6.83 -1.60
CA LEU A 23 16.51 -6.73 -3.01
C LEU A 23 17.49 -5.57 -3.16
N ASP A 24 18.64 -5.82 -3.79
CA ASP A 24 19.67 -4.79 -4.05
C ASP A 24 20.10 -3.97 -2.81
N GLY A 25 19.99 -4.57 -1.62
CA GLY A 25 20.32 -3.93 -0.34
C GLY A 25 19.17 -3.16 0.32
N GLU A 26 18.05 -2.98 -0.37
CA GLU A 26 16.84 -2.37 0.15
C GLU A 26 15.88 -3.42 0.73
N ASP A 27 15.28 -3.09 1.87
CA ASP A 27 14.29 -3.93 2.53
C ASP A 27 12.88 -3.61 2.00
N PHE A 28 12.27 -4.60 1.37
CA PHE A 28 10.90 -4.55 0.86
C PHE A 28 9.99 -5.50 1.65
N GLN A 29 8.69 -5.27 1.56
CA GLN A 29 7.69 -6.15 2.14
C GLN A 29 6.66 -6.50 1.07
N VAL A 30 6.43 -7.80 0.90
CA VAL A 30 5.52 -8.36 -0.10
C VAL A 30 4.23 -8.79 0.58
N PHE A 31 3.10 -8.27 0.11
CA PHE A 31 1.77 -8.62 0.58
C PHE A 31 0.95 -9.24 -0.54
N ARG A 32 -0.04 -10.06 -0.20
CA ARG A 32 -1.04 -10.54 -1.17
C ARG A 32 -2.08 -9.46 -1.41
N ASP A 33 -2.80 -9.53 -2.53
CA ASP A 33 -3.81 -8.52 -2.84
C ASP A 33 -4.99 -8.59 -1.86
N ASP A 34 -5.38 -9.79 -1.41
CA ASP A 34 -6.39 -10.01 -0.37
C ASP A 34 -6.04 -9.38 0.98
N ASP A 35 -4.75 -9.17 1.28
CA ASP A 35 -4.30 -8.58 2.55
C ASP A 35 -4.40 -7.04 2.55
N ILE A 36 -4.65 -6.42 1.39
CA ILE A 36 -4.71 -4.97 1.26
C ILE A 36 -6.07 -4.47 1.77
N VAL A 37 -6.06 -3.70 2.86
CA VAL A 37 -7.27 -3.19 3.52
C VAL A 37 -7.98 -2.15 2.64
N GLY A 38 -7.20 -1.35 1.90
CA GLY A 38 -7.75 -0.34 1.01
C GLY A 38 -6.68 0.50 0.32
N LYS A 39 -7.11 1.30 -0.67
CA LYS A 39 -6.26 2.24 -1.41
C LYS A 39 -6.53 3.66 -0.93
N ILE A 40 -5.46 4.44 -0.72
CA ILE A 40 -5.55 5.85 -0.41
C ILE A 40 -5.70 6.61 -1.73
N VAL A 41 -6.91 7.09 -2.00
CA VAL A 41 -7.17 7.98 -3.13
C VAL A 41 -6.93 9.40 -2.64
N SER A 42 -5.75 9.96 -2.91
CA SER A 42 -5.47 11.35 -2.58
C SER A 42 -6.33 12.27 -3.45
N GLN A 43 -7.52 12.62 -2.98
CA GLN A 43 -8.22 13.81 -3.42
C GLN A 43 -7.54 15.01 -2.75
N GLN A 44 -6.84 15.83 -3.54
CA GLN A 44 -6.51 17.17 -3.10
C GLN A 44 -7.80 18.00 -3.02
N ALA A 45 -8.23 18.31 -1.79
CA ALA A 45 -9.14 19.37 -1.29
C ALA A 45 -9.90 18.76 -0.10
N THR A 46 -9.71 19.19 1.15
CA THR A 46 -9.88 20.56 1.65
C THR A 46 -8.93 20.84 2.81
N SER A 47 -8.16 21.91 2.67
CA SER A 47 -7.78 22.76 3.79
C SER A 47 -9.07 23.30 4.43
N THR A 48 -9.43 22.81 5.61
CA THR A 48 -10.08 23.64 6.62
C THR A 48 -9.37 23.36 7.93
N GLU A 49 -8.47 24.28 8.23
CA GLU A 49 -8.00 24.61 9.55
C GLU A 49 -9.21 25.02 10.41
N GLU A 50 -9.42 24.32 11.52
CA GLU A 50 -9.98 24.86 12.78
C GLU A 50 -9.31 24.14 13.96
#